data_AF-A0A9E4KH94-F1
#
_entry.id   AF-A0A9E4KH94-F1
#
_cell.length_a   1.000
_cell.length_b   1.000
_cell.length_c   1.000
_cell.angle_alpha   90.00
_cell.angle_beta   90.00
_cell.angle_gamma   90.00
#
_symmetry.space_group_name_H-M   'P 1'
#
loop_
_entity.id
_entity.type
_entity.pdbx_description
1 polymer ?
#
loop_
_entity_poly.entity_id
_entity_poly.type
_entity_poly.pdbx_seq_one_letter_code
_entity_poly.pdbx_strand_id
1 'polypeptide(L)' 'LCPLEDAERLFDLLGGPRELWVYENETHTMGGRLPDFYLMVADWLRDAIEGKLAHDHAVRRFFEAR' A
#
# COMPACT_ATOMS: atom_id res chain seq x y z
N LEU A 1 -6.52 -13.63 -8.83
CA LEU A 1 -5.32 -12.77 -8.94
C LEU A 1 -5.82 -11.42 -9.41
N CYS A 2 -5.55 -10.36 -8.66
CA CYS A 2 -5.99 -8.99 -8.96
C CYS A 2 -4.90 -8.32 -9.81
N PRO A 3 -5.19 -7.88 -11.05
CA PRO A 3 -4.28 -7.04 -11.83
C PRO A 3 -3.94 -5.73 -11.10
N LEU A 4 -2.79 -5.15 -11.42
CA LEU A 4 -2.36 -3.88 -10.82
C LEU A 4 -3.36 -2.75 -11.16
N GLU A 5 -3.85 -2.74 -12.39
CA GLU A 5 -4.78 -1.74 -12.91
C GLU A 5 -6.09 -1.68 -12.12
N ASP A 6 -6.53 -2.82 -11.58
CA ASP A 6 -7.72 -2.88 -10.72
C ASP A 6 -7.44 -2.29 -9.33
N ALA A 7 -6.24 -2.48 -8.79
CA ALA A 7 -5.82 -1.85 -7.54
C ALA A 7 -5.65 -0.33 -7.69
N GLU A 8 -5.11 0.13 -8.83
CA GLU A 8 -5.00 1.55 -9.16
C GLU A 8 -6.38 2.21 -9.28
N ARG A 9 -7.32 1.55 -9.97
CA ARG A 9 -8.71 2.00 -10.06
C ARG A 9 -9.37 2.09 -8.69
N LEU A 10 -9.18 1.08 -7.84
CA LEU A 10 -9.72 1.11 -6.48
C LEU A 10 -9.12 2.28 -5.68
N PHE A 11 -7.81 2.50 -5.78
CA PHE A 11 -7.14 3.60 -5.09
C PHE A 11 -7.73 4.97 -5.45
N ASP A 12 -8.10 5.18 -6.71
CA ASP A 12 -8.72 6.44 -7.15
C ASP A 12 -10.17 6.62 -6.68
N LEU A 13 -10.86 5.53 -6.34
CA LEU A 13 -12.22 5.56 -5.79
C LEU A 13 -12.26 5.78 -4.27
N LEU A 14 -11.17 5.48 -3.56
CA LEU A 14 -11.10 5.62 -2.11
C LEU A 14 -10.98 7.08 -1.69
N GLY A 15 -11.82 7.48 -0.72
CA GLY A 15 -11.68 8.74 0.02
C GLY A 15 -10.80 8.58 1.26
N GLY A 16 -10.40 9.70 1.86
CA GLY A 16 -9.60 9.71 3.08
C GLY A 16 -8.11 9.32 2.87
N PRO A 17 -7.39 9.07 3.98
CA PRO A 17 -6.00 8.64 3.95
C PRO A 17 -5.85 7.26 3.30
N ARG A 18 -5.00 7.17 2.28
CA ARG A 18 -4.76 5.93 1.52
C ARG A 18 -3.35 5.88 0.94
N GLU A 19 -2.82 4.67 0.84
CA GLU A 19 -1.58 4.41 0.12
C GLU A 19 -1.72 3.19 -0.81
N LEU A 20 -1.07 3.25 -1.98
CA LEU A 20 -0.89 2.12 -2.89
C LEU A 20 0.59 1.77 -2.92
N TRP A 21 0.91 0.53 -2.54
CA TRP A 21 2.28 0.02 -2.51
C TRP A 21 2.45 -1.04 -3.59
N VAL A 22 3.31 -0.75 -4.56
CA VAL A 22 3.64 -1.63 -5.68
C VAL A 22 5.04 -2.18 -5.44
N TYR A 23 5.14 -3.49 -5.29
CA TYR A 23 6.42 -4.18 -5.17
C TYR A 23 6.77 -4.75 -6.54
N GLU A 24 7.74 -4.13 -7.20
CA GLU A 24 8.11 -4.46 -8.58
C GLU A 24 8.64 -5.89 -8.67
N ASN A 25 8.25 -6.59 -9.75
CA ASN A 25 8.59 -8.00 -10.01
C ASN A 25 8.14 -9.00 -8.93
N GLU A 26 7.22 -8.62 -8.04
CA GLU A 26 6.59 -9.55 -7.11
C GLU A 26 5.25 -10.07 -7.66
N THR A 27 4.88 -11.28 -7.23
CA THR A 27 3.57 -11.87 -7.53
C THR A 27 2.66 -11.82 -6.30
N HIS A 28 1.41 -12.25 -6.45
CA HIS A 28 0.38 -12.17 -5.40
C HIS A 28 0.77 -12.76 -4.04
N THR A 29 1.71 -13.71 -3.99
CA THR A 29 2.18 -14.29 -2.72
C THR A 29 3.19 -13.41 -1.98
N MET A 30 3.69 -12.35 -2.62
CA MET A 30 4.68 -11.38 -2.09
C MET A 30 5.96 -12.03 -1.53
N GLY A 31 6.21 -13.29 -1.91
CA GLY A 31 7.42 -14.07 -1.64
C GLY A 31 8.17 -13.69 -0.36
N GLY A 32 9.41 -13.24 -0.52
CA GLY A 32 10.29 -12.83 0.57
C GLY A 32 9.99 -11.46 1.19
N ARG A 33 9.05 -10.69 0.64
CA ARG A 33 8.67 -9.36 1.14
C ARG A 33 7.54 -9.38 2.16
N LEU A 34 6.84 -10.52 2.28
CA LEU A 34 5.69 -10.67 3.17
C LEU A 34 5.99 -10.26 4.64
N PRO A 35 7.17 -10.58 5.24
CA PRO A 35 7.48 -10.14 6.60
C PRO A 35 7.54 -8.61 6.75
N ASP A 36 8.18 -7.92 5.81
CA ASP A 36 8.32 -6.47 5.85
C ASP A 36 6.97 -5.78 5.58
N PHE A 37 6.18 -6.34 4.65
CA PHE A 37 4.84 -5.84 4.33
C PHE A 37 3.95 -5.72 5.57
N TYR A 38 3.88 -6.76 6.41
CA TYR A 38 3.02 -6.73 7.59
C TYR A 38 3.45 -5.69 8.63
N LEU A 39 4.75 -5.50 8.81
CA LEU A 39 5.28 -4.47 9.72
C LEU A 39 4.93 -3.07 9.22
N MET A 40 5.14 -2.82 7.93
CA MET A 40 4.80 -1.54 7.30
C MET A 40 3.30 -1.24 7.39
N VAL A 41 2.44 -2.23 7.15
CA VAL A 41 0.98 -2.08 7.31
C VAL A 41 0.61 -1.75 8.75
N ALA A 42 1.23 -2.40 9.74
CA ALA A 42 0.97 -2.13 11.15
C ALA A 42 1.35 -0.69 11.54
N ASP A 43 2.50 -0.21 11.09
CA ASP A 43 2.94 1.17 11.31
C ASP A 43 2.00 2.18 10.64
N TRP A 44 1.60 1.91 9.39
CA TRP A 44 0.67 2.77 8.66
C TRP A 44 -0.70 2.84 9.33
N LEU A 45 -1.25 1.70 9.76
CA LEU A 45 -2.53 1.64 10.46
C LEU A 45 -2.49 2.41 11.78
N ARG A 46 -1.41 2.27 12.57
CA ARG A 46 -1.21 3.05 13.79
C ARG A 46 -1.28 4.54 13.50
N ASP A 47 -0.52 5.01 12.52
CA ASP A 47 -0.43 6.44 12.20
C ASP A 47 -1.77 6.98 11.63
N ALA A 48 -2.51 6.17 10.87
CA ALA A 48 -3.86 6.51 10.42
C ALA A 48 -4.86 6.65 11.58
N ILE A 49 -4.87 5.69 12.51
CA ILE A 49 -5.77 5.69 13.68
C ILE A 49 -5.45 6.85 14.63
N GLU A 50 -4.16 7.17 14.80
CA GLU A 50 -3.71 8.30 15.63
C GLU A 50 -3.91 9.66 14.95
N GLY A 51 -4.47 9.70 13.73
CA GLY A 51 -4.75 10.94 13.00
C GLY A 51 -3.50 11.68 12.52
N LYS A 52 -2.36 10.98 12.40
CA LYS A 52 -1.11 11.57 11.91
C LYS A 52 -1.09 11.77 10.41
N LEU A 53 -1.97 11.06 9.68
CA LEU A 53 -2.14 11.23 8.24
C LEU A 53 -3.18 12.30 7.96
N ALA A 54 -2.86 13.24 7.08
CA ALA A 54 -3.82 14.24 6.61
C ALA A 54 -5.03 13.55 5.95
N HIS A 55 -6.20 14.17 6.03
CA HIS A 55 -7.43 13.60 5.47
C HIS A 55 -7.32 13.30 3.96
N ASP A 56 -6.56 14.11 3.22
CA ASP A 56 -6.31 13.96 1.78
C ASP A 56 -5.01 13.21 1.46
N HIS A 57 -4.39 12.56 2.45
CA HIS A 57 -3.16 11.77 2.27
C HIS A 57 -3.39 10.67 1.23
N ALA A 58 -2.72 10.80 0.08
CA ALA A 58 -2.85 9.89 -1.04
C ALA A 58 -1.47 9.65 -1.66
N VAL A 59 -0.83 8.54 -1.31
CA VAL A 59 0.55 8.25 -1.73
C VAL A 59 0.63 6.96 -2.53
N ARG A 60 1.36 6.98 -3.65
CA ARG A 60 1.77 5.78 -4.39
C ARG A 60 3.26 5.53 -4.13
N ARG A 61 3.62 4.32 -3.73
CA ARG A 61 5.00 3.91 -3.48
C ARG A 61 5.36 2.74 -4.37
N PHE A 62 6.51 2.83 -5.02
CA PHE A 62 7.07 1.78 -5.86
C PHE A 62 8.34 1.28 -5.19
N PHE A 63 8.38 -0.02 -4.88
CA PHE A 63 9.51 -0.69 -4.27
C PHE A 63 10.22 -1.49 -5.35
N GLU A 64 11.41 -1.04 -5.73
CA GLU A 64 12.29 -1.70 -6.71
C GLU A 64 12.44 -3.19 -6.41
N ALA A 65 12.65 -3.98 -7.47
CA ALA A 65 12.93 -5.40 -7.35
C ALA A 65 14.26 -5.63 -6.61
N ARG A 66 14.38 -6.76 -5.91
CA ARG A 66 15.58 -7.13 -5.16
C ARG A 66 16.39 -8.19 -5.90
#